data_AF-A0A0F9WE30-F1
#
_entry.id   AF-A0A0F9WE30-F1
#
_cell.length_a   1.000
_cell.length_b   1.000
_cell.length_c   1.000
_cell.angle_alpha   90.00
_cell.angle_beta   90.00
_cell.angle_gamma   90.00
#
_symmetry.space_group_name_H-M   'P 1'
#
loop_
_entity.id
_entity.type
_entity.pdbx_description
1 polymer ?
#
loop_
_entity_poly.entity_id
_entity_poly.type
_entity_poly.pdbx_seq_one_letter_code
_entity_poly.pdbx_strand_id
1 'polypeptide(L)'
;MIFMRDVDPSSEFYELMEKDEIIIFEDHSRTLSKMCRYMSEETCKICVKNFPLLKRRLMFDFNINTLPVAFYYSHMILSTDNIKKCINEVNQIKYDLLEQKVLRLINRNIIQLFIEGVDSERSKVLFKLFSNLDIKGKSFGYYDTLLNKRIRNYICDTFKCKKLPIIFIDGDFIGTLEVFQELVVQKKIDQILNHL
;
A
#
# COMPACT_ATOMS: atom_id res chain seq x y z
N MET A 1 -3.70 15.10 -14.66
CA MET A 1 -4.00 13.89 -13.88
C MET A 1 -3.04 13.86 -12.72
N ILE A 2 -3.51 13.98 -11.47
CA ILE A 2 -2.64 14.05 -10.28
C ILE A 2 -2.69 12.68 -9.61
N PHE A 3 -1.59 11.93 -9.69
CA PHE A 3 -1.40 10.71 -8.91
C PHE A 3 -0.78 11.08 -7.56
N MET A 4 -1.29 10.47 -6.50
CA MET A 4 -0.58 10.53 -5.22
C MET A 4 0.77 9.83 -5.35
N ARG A 5 1.82 10.48 -4.83
CA ARG A 5 3.10 9.82 -4.61
C ARG A 5 2.92 8.76 -3.52
N ASP A 6 3.69 7.68 -3.61
CA ASP A 6 3.71 6.67 -2.56
C ASP A 6 4.08 7.34 -1.24
N VAL A 7 3.32 7.05 -0.19
CA VAL A 7 3.50 7.64 1.14
C VAL A 7 4.61 6.90 1.87
N ASP A 8 5.45 7.63 2.59
CA ASP A 8 6.46 7.04 3.46
C ASP A 8 5.78 6.15 4.53
N PRO A 9 6.18 4.88 4.72
CA PRO A 9 5.72 4.00 5.79
C PRO A 9 5.90 4.60 7.18
N SER A 10 6.83 5.55 7.36
CA SER A 10 6.96 6.27 8.63
C SER A 10 5.96 7.41 8.78
N SER A 11 5.17 7.72 7.76
CA SER A 11 4.10 8.73 7.83
C SER A 11 2.97 8.24 8.70
N GLU A 12 2.44 9.12 9.54
CA GLU A 12 1.24 8.87 10.33
C GLU A 12 -0.02 8.64 9.47
N PHE A 13 0.01 9.02 8.19
CA PHE A 13 -1.09 8.79 7.26
C PHE A 13 -0.88 7.54 6.38
N TYR A 14 0.20 6.77 6.58
CA TYR A 14 0.51 5.63 5.72
C TYR A 14 -0.66 4.63 5.65
N GLU A 15 -1.18 4.15 6.78
CA GLU A 15 -2.28 3.19 6.81
C GLU A 15 -3.57 3.75 6.19
N LEU A 16 -3.83 5.04 6.41
CA LEU A 16 -4.96 5.73 5.82
C LEU A 16 -4.84 5.69 4.29
N MET A 17 -3.66 5.98 3.75
CA MET A 17 -3.45 6.06 2.32
C MET A 17 -3.34 4.71 1.60
N GLU A 18 -3.28 3.62 2.36
CA GLU A 18 -3.43 2.28 1.83
C GLU A 18 -4.90 1.89 1.58
N LYS A 19 -5.87 2.67 2.08
CA LYS A 19 -7.29 2.46 1.77
C LYS A 19 -7.59 2.83 0.31
N ASP A 20 -8.38 1.99 -0.35
CA ASP A 20 -8.81 2.24 -1.73
C ASP A 20 -9.75 3.45 -1.82
N GLU A 21 -10.58 3.69 -0.81
CA GLU A 21 -11.61 4.72 -0.83
C GLU A 21 -11.60 5.53 0.46
N ILE A 22 -11.37 6.83 0.34
CA ILE A 22 -11.30 7.78 1.45
C ILE A 22 -12.12 9.03 1.10
N ILE A 23 -12.90 9.55 2.04
CA ILE A 23 -13.50 10.88 1.92
C ILE A 23 -13.10 11.71 3.14
N ILE A 24 -12.48 12.86 2.89
CA ILE A 24 -12.18 13.86 3.93
C ILE A 24 -13.19 15.00 3.76
N PHE A 25 -13.85 15.40 4.86
CA PHE A 25 -14.88 16.43 4.83
C PHE A 25 -14.92 17.23 6.13
N GLU A 26 -15.47 18.44 6.05
CA GLU A 26 -15.65 19.32 7.22
C GLU A 26 -17.11 19.35 7.65
N ASP A 27 -18.03 19.53 6.72
CA ASP A 27 -19.46 19.57 7.01
C ASP A 27 -20.25 18.67 6.07
N HIS A 28 -21.46 18.32 6.50
CA HIS A 28 -22.43 17.69 5.62
C HIS A 28 -22.81 18.65 4.50
N SER A 29 -22.50 18.27 3.27
CA SER A 29 -22.79 19.05 2.08
C SER A 29 -23.44 18.18 1.01
N ARG A 30 -24.14 18.81 0.07
CA ARG A 30 -24.70 18.11 -1.10
C ARG A 30 -23.61 17.38 -1.89
N THR A 31 -22.40 17.92 -1.94
CA THR A 31 -21.24 17.30 -2.60
C THR A 31 -20.76 16.06 -1.87
N LEU A 32 -20.68 16.09 -0.53
CA LEU A 32 -20.38 14.90 0.28
C LEU A 32 -21.40 13.80 0.01
N SER A 33 -22.70 14.13 0.03
CA SER A 33 -23.75 13.15 -0.28
C SER A 33 -23.62 12.57 -1.69
N LYS A 34 -23.15 13.36 -2.67
CA LYS A 34 -22.88 12.86 -4.02
C LYS A 34 -21.68 11.90 -4.05
N MET A 35 -20.56 12.26 -3.42
CA MET A 35 -19.37 11.39 -3.34
C MET A 35 -19.72 10.04 -2.71
N CYS A 36 -20.42 10.06 -1.56
CA CYS A 36 -20.86 8.85 -0.87
C CYS A 36 -21.75 7.93 -1.72
N ARG A 37 -22.49 8.43 -2.71
CA ARG A 37 -23.34 7.59 -3.59
C ARG A 37 -22.55 6.76 -4.60
N TYR A 38 -21.32 7.15 -4.90
CA TYR A 38 -20.48 6.45 -5.88
C TYR A 38 -19.40 5.58 -5.24
N MET A 39 -19.23 5.67 -3.94
CA MET A 39 -18.24 4.89 -3.20
C MET A 39 -18.90 3.75 -2.44
N SER A 40 -18.10 2.76 -2.06
CA SER A 40 -18.53 1.57 -1.34
C SER A 40 -18.84 1.86 0.14
N GLU A 41 -19.47 0.89 0.79
CA GLU A 41 -19.70 0.95 2.24
C GLU A 41 -18.41 0.87 3.07
N GLU A 42 -17.33 0.31 2.50
CA GLU A 42 -16.01 0.22 3.15
C GLU A 42 -15.21 1.54 3.11
N THR A 43 -15.76 2.60 2.49
CA THR A 43 -15.12 3.92 2.39
C THR A 43 -14.73 4.47 3.76
N CYS A 44 -13.45 4.82 3.92
CA CYS A 44 -12.97 5.52 5.11
C CYS A 44 -13.42 6.98 5.07
N LYS A 45 -14.26 7.41 6.02
CA LYS A 45 -14.79 8.78 6.08
C LYS A 45 -14.17 9.53 7.26
N ILE A 46 -13.50 10.64 6.98
CA ILE A 46 -12.79 11.45 7.97
C ILE A 46 -13.45 12.83 8.06
N CYS A 47 -14.10 13.10 9.19
CA CYS A 47 -14.62 14.42 9.51
C CYS A 47 -13.55 15.25 10.24
N VAL A 48 -13.12 16.37 9.65
CA VAL A 48 -12.06 17.22 10.21
C VAL A 48 -12.59 18.48 10.90
N LYS A 49 -13.92 18.63 11.02
CA LYS A 49 -14.58 19.84 11.57
C LYS A 49 -13.99 20.37 12.86
N ASN A 50 -13.77 19.46 13.81
CA ASN A 50 -13.31 19.80 15.16
C ASN A 50 -11.81 19.54 15.34
N PHE A 51 -11.07 19.30 14.25
CA PHE A 51 -9.67 18.91 14.27
C PHE A 51 -8.83 19.80 13.33
N PRO A 52 -8.66 21.10 13.66
CA PRO A 52 -8.00 22.06 12.77
C PRO A 52 -6.54 21.70 12.44
N LEU A 53 -5.82 21.10 13.39
CA LEU A 53 -4.45 20.63 13.16
C LEU A 53 -4.42 19.46 12.17
N LEU A 54 -5.31 18.46 12.34
CA LEU A 54 -5.44 17.35 11.41
C LEU A 54 -5.84 17.84 10.01
N LYS A 55 -6.83 18.74 9.93
CA LYS A 55 -7.25 19.40 8.68
C LYS A 55 -6.04 20.02 7.98
N ARG A 56 -5.26 20.84 8.68
CA ARG A 56 -4.11 21.54 8.12
C ARG A 56 -3.04 20.57 7.61
N ARG A 57 -2.73 19.51 8.37
CA ARG A 57 -1.74 18.49 7.97
C ARG A 57 -2.20 17.70 6.75
N LEU A 58 -3.42 17.17 6.77
CA LEU A 58 -4.00 16.48 5.61
C LEU A 58 -4.00 17.38 4.37
N MET A 59 -4.42 18.64 4.52
CA MET A 59 -4.45 19.57 3.39
C MET A 59 -3.06 19.88 2.84
N PHE A 60 -2.06 20.04 3.71
CA PHE A 60 -0.68 20.30 3.31
C PHE A 60 -0.02 19.07 2.66
N ASP A 61 -0.02 17.94 3.36
CA ASP A 61 0.69 16.72 2.93
C ASP A 61 0.11 16.14 1.63
N PHE A 62 -1.19 16.33 1.40
CA PHE A 62 -1.88 15.86 0.21
C PHE A 62 -2.22 16.97 -0.79
N ASN A 63 -1.75 18.21 -0.58
CA ASN A 63 -2.03 19.34 -1.46
C ASN A 63 -3.54 19.52 -1.76
N ILE A 64 -4.38 19.35 -0.74
CA ILE A 64 -5.84 19.53 -0.83
C ILE A 64 -6.16 21.01 -0.61
N ASN A 65 -6.84 21.62 -1.57
CA ASN A 65 -7.26 23.01 -1.51
C ASN A 65 -8.74 23.22 -1.13
N THR A 66 -9.57 22.18 -1.25
CA THR A 66 -11.02 22.25 -1.00
C THR A 66 -11.54 20.98 -0.34
N LEU A 67 -12.57 21.12 0.50
CA LEU A 67 -13.31 20.02 1.11
C LEU A 67 -14.80 20.07 0.70
N PRO A 68 -15.50 18.92 0.61
CA PRO A 68 -14.97 17.57 0.77
C PRO A 68 -14.05 17.17 -0.40
N VAL A 69 -13.10 16.28 -0.13
CA VAL A 69 -12.24 15.65 -1.13
C VAL A 69 -12.32 14.14 -0.98
N ALA A 70 -12.24 13.45 -2.10
CA ALA A 70 -12.27 12.00 -2.19
C ALA A 70 -10.92 11.49 -2.70
N PHE A 71 -10.42 10.41 -2.13
CA PHE A 71 -9.39 9.56 -2.75
C PHE A 71 -10.06 8.26 -3.17
N TYR A 72 -9.96 7.93 -4.46
CA TYR A 72 -10.55 6.76 -5.06
C TYR A 72 -9.47 6.01 -5.84
N TYR A 73 -9.01 4.89 -5.33
CA TYR A 73 -7.90 4.09 -5.84
C TYR A 73 -6.64 4.95 -6.12
N SER A 74 -6.19 5.71 -5.11
CA SER A 74 -5.07 6.67 -5.18
C SER A 74 -5.28 7.88 -6.12
N HIS A 75 -6.49 8.06 -6.65
CA HIS A 75 -6.88 9.22 -7.44
C HIS A 75 -7.64 10.24 -6.60
N MET A 76 -7.19 11.49 -6.58
CA MET A 76 -7.87 12.56 -5.86
C MET A 76 -9.02 13.14 -6.70
N ILE A 77 -10.21 13.26 -6.10
CA ILE A 77 -11.42 13.83 -6.69
C ILE A 77 -11.84 15.02 -5.82
N LEU A 78 -11.76 16.22 -6.39
CA LEU A 78 -12.09 17.47 -5.73
C LEU A 78 -13.60 17.73 -5.75
N SER A 79 -14.04 18.60 -4.84
CA SER A 79 -15.44 19.05 -4.76
C SER A 79 -15.96 19.71 -6.05
N THR A 80 -15.05 20.29 -6.84
CA THR A 80 -15.33 20.98 -8.11
C THR A 80 -15.41 20.05 -9.31
N ASP A 81 -14.98 18.79 -9.17
CA ASP A 81 -14.90 17.86 -10.29
C ASP A 81 -16.26 17.27 -10.67
N ASN A 82 -16.34 16.75 -11.90
CA ASN A 82 -17.44 15.87 -12.26
C ASN A 82 -17.19 14.47 -11.67
N ILE A 83 -17.63 14.27 -10.43
CA ILE A 83 -17.42 13.06 -9.63
C ILE A 83 -17.74 11.77 -10.43
N LYS A 84 -18.89 11.73 -11.13
CA LYS A 84 -19.30 10.56 -11.92
C LYS A 84 -18.28 10.24 -13.03
N LYS A 85 -17.81 11.28 -13.72
CA LYS A 85 -16.83 11.14 -14.79
C LYS A 85 -15.50 10.62 -14.24
N CYS A 86 -14.97 11.23 -13.18
CA CYS A 86 -13.71 10.81 -12.56
C CYS A 86 -13.76 9.36 -12.09
N ILE A 87 -14.86 8.94 -11.44
CA ILE A 87 -15.02 7.57 -10.97
C ILE A 87 -15.09 6.58 -12.13
N ASN A 88 -15.77 6.93 -13.23
CA ASN A 88 -15.80 6.09 -14.42
C ASN A 88 -14.41 5.94 -15.05
N GLU A 89 -13.64 7.03 -15.14
CA GLU A 89 -12.27 7.02 -15.65
C GLU A 89 -11.36 6.14 -14.77
N VAL A 90 -11.40 6.31 -13.44
CA VAL A 90 -10.61 5.48 -12.52
C VAL A 90 -11.02 4.01 -12.60
N ASN A 91 -12.32 3.71 -12.73
CA ASN A 91 -12.78 2.32 -12.85
C ASN A 91 -12.24 1.59 -14.08
N GLN A 92 -11.94 2.32 -15.16
CA GLN A 92 -11.34 1.75 -16.37
C GLN A 92 -9.86 1.37 -16.18
N ILE A 93 -9.16 2.04 -15.26
CA ILE A 93 -7.70 1.89 -15.08
C ILE A 93 -7.30 1.33 -13.71
N LYS A 94 -8.23 1.11 -12.78
CA LYS A 94 -7.91 0.76 -11.38
C LYS A 94 -7.15 -0.57 -11.22
N TYR A 95 -7.21 -1.46 -12.20
CA TYR A 95 -6.42 -2.69 -12.22
C TYR A 95 -4.96 -2.38 -12.55
N ASP A 96 -4.72 -1.61 -13.62
CA ASP A 96 -3.37 -1.16 -14.01
C ASP A 96 -2.72 -0.32 -12.89
N LEU A 97 -3.51 0.51 -12.19
CA LEU A 97 -3.02 1.26 -11.03
C LEU A 97 -2.59 0.34 -9.88
N LEU A 98 -3.31 -0.77 -9.67
CA LEU A 98 -2.96 -1.76 -8.66
C LEU A 98 -1.67 -2.50 -9.04
N GLU A 99 -1.56 -2.95 -10.29
CA GLU A 99 -0.35 -3.60 -10.81
C GLU A 99 0.87 -2.68 -10.69
N GLN A 100 0.75 -1.43 -11.13
CA GLN A 100 1.83 -0.45 -10.99
C GLN A 100 2.20 -0.21 -9.52
N LYS A 101 1.22 -0.13 -8.62
CA LYS A 101 1.47 0.01 -7.18
C LYS A 101 2.22 -1.22 -6.63
N VAL A 102 1.81 -2.42 -7.01
CA VAL A 102 2.47 -3.67 -6.59
C VAL A 102 3.90 -3.73 -7.12
N LEU A 103 4.13 -3.39 -8.39
CA LEU A 103 5.48 -3.34 -8.97
C LEU A 103 6.38 -2.32 -8.25
N ARG A 104 5.85 -1.15 -7.88
CA ARG A 104 6.59 -0.17 -7.07
C ARG A 104 6.91 -0.70 -5.69
N LEU A 105 5.99 -1.42 -5.05
CA LEU A 105 6.23 -2.06 -3.76
C LEU A 105 7.32 -3.12 -3.86
N ILE A 106 7.26 -4.02 -4.86
CA ILE A 106 8.26 -5.08 -5.10
C ILE A 106 9.66 -4.48 -5.25
N ASN A 107 9.79 -3.41 -6.02
CA ASN A 107 11.08 -2.77 -6.33
C ASN A 107 11.48 -1.68 -5.32
N ARG A 108 10.73 -1.50 -4.22
CA ARG A 108 10.97 -0.44 -3.25
C ARG A 108 12.29 -0.60 -2.51
N ASN A 109 12.66 -1.85 -2.22
CA ASN A 109 13.86 -2.23 -1.50
C ASN A 109 14.52 -3.39 -2.24
N ILE A 110 15.85 -3.52 -2.10
CA ILE A 110 16.60 -4.67 -2.62
C ILE A 110 16.05 -5.95 -2.02
N ILE A 111 15.72 -5.95 -0.72
CA ILE A 111 15.01 -7.05 -0.07
C ILE A 111 13.63 -6.53 0.32
N GLN A 112 12.61 -6.99 -0.40
CA GLN A 112 11.23 -6.59 -0.16
C GLN A 112 10.38 -7.78 0.26
N LEU A 113 9.71 -7.64 1.40
CA LEU A 113 8.81 -8.66 1.93
C LEU A 113 7.35 -8.23 1.77
N PHE A 114 6.48 -9.19 1.48
CA PHE A 114 5.03 -9.05 1.66
C PHE A 114 4.64 -9.94 2.83
N ILE A 115 4.11 -9.34 3.89
CA ILE A 115 3.80 -10.04 5.14
C ILE A 115 2.30 -9.93 5.48
N GLU A 116 1.84 -10.75 6.41
CA GLU A 116 0.50 -10.69 6.98
C GLU A 116 0.65 -10.43 8.49
N GLY A 117 0.63 -9.15 8.88
CA GLY A 117 0.91 -8.70 10.24
C GLY A 117 2.40 -8.71 10.58
N VAL A 118 2.93 -7.56 11.01
CA VAL A 118 4.31 -7.42 11.54
C VAL A 118 4.55 -8.33 12.75
N ASP A 119 3.55 -8.44 13.62
CA ASP A 119 3.65 -9.21 14.88
C ASP A 119 3.30 -10.69 14.74
N SER A 120 2.94 -11.16 13.54
CA SER A 120 2.63 -12.58 13.34
C SER A 120 3.86 -13.46 13.55
N GLU A 121 3.64 -14.69 13.98
CA GLU A 121 4.73 -15.64 14.24
C GLU A 121 5.60 -15.85 13.01
N ARG A 122 4.99 -15.95 11.82
CA ARG A 122 5.69 -16.15 10.55
C ARG A 122 6.56 -14.94 10.19
N SER A 123 6.08 -13.72 10.42
CA SER A 123 6.89 -12.50 10.21
C SER A 123 8.08 -12.45 11.16
N LYS A 124 7.88 -12.78 12.44
CA LYS A 124 8.97 -12.84 13.45
C LYS A 124 10.03 -13.87 13.08
N VAL A 125 9.63 -15.06 12.62
CA VAL A 125 10.56 -16.09 12.11
C VAL A 125 11.33 -15.57 10.91
N LEU A 126 10.65 -14.94 9.94
CA LEU A 126 11.30 -14.40 8.74
C LEU A 126 12.32 -13.31 9.08
N PHE A 127 11.96 -12.36 9.94
CA PHE A 127 12.87 -11.30 10.37
C PHE A 127 14.09 -11.85 11.11
N LYS A 128 13.92 -12.89 11.93
CA LYS A 128 15.04 -13.57 12.60
C LYS A 128 15.96 -14.29 11.61
N LEU A 129 15.44 -14.83 10.52
CA LEU A 129 16.29 -15.41 9.46
C LEU A 129 17.14 -14.33 8.82
N PHE A 130 16.53 -13.21 8.41
CA PHE A 130 17.27 -12.09 7.82
C PHE A 130 18.27 -11.44 8.77
N SER A 131 17.99 -11.37 10.08
CA SER A 131 18.94 -10.84 11.06
C SER A 131 20.21 -11.68 11.19
N ASN A 132 20.17 -12.95 10.77
CA ASN A 132 21.31 -13.86 10.79
C ASN A 132 22.10 -13.86 9.46
N LEU A 133 21.59 -13.19 8.41
CA LEU A 133 22.23 -13.09 7.10
C LEU A 133 23.07 -11.80 7.01
N ASP A 134 24.14 -11.82 6.22
CA ASP A 134 24.93 -10.62 5.95
C ASP A 134 24.26 -9.75 4.87
N ILE A 135 23.24 -9.02 5.29
CA ILE A 135 22.49 -8.07 4.45
C ILE A 135 22.97 -6.62 4.65
N LYS A 136 24.15 -6.41 5.24
CA LYS A 136 24.68 -5.07 5.50
C LYS A 136 24.77 -4.25 4.21
N GLY A 137 24.33 -2.99 4.29
CA GLY A 137 24.33 -2.06 3.16
C GLY A 137 23.21 -2.28 2.15
N LYS A 138 22.41 -3.35 2.26
CA LYS A 138 21.27 -3.61 1.38
C LYS A 138 20.00 -3.00 1.95
N SER A 139 19.19 -2.34 1.12
CA SER A 139 17.90 -1.82 1.55
C SER A 139 16.94 -2.98 1.83
N PHE A 140 16.30 -2.95 2.99
CA PHE A 140 15.39 -3.97 3.47
C PHE A 140 14.07 -3.32 3.88
N GLY A 141 12.95 -3.88 3.43
CA GLY A 141 11.64 -3.41 3.84
C GLY A 141 10.56 -4.48 3.69
N TYR A 142 9.39 -4.15 4.20
CA TYR A 142 8.22 -5.01 4.12
C TYR A 142 6.96 -4.19 3.82
N TYR A 143 5.95 -4.86 3.29
CA TYR A 143 4.61 -4.35 3.12
C TYR A 143 3.63 -5.27 3.85
N ASP A 144 2.86 -4.71 4.80
CA ASP A 144 1.83 -5.46 5.49
C ASP A 144 0.55 -5.52 4.63
N THR A 145 0.26 -6.71 4.12
CA THR A 145 -0.88 -6.96 3.23
C THR A 145 -2.23 -6.82 3.91
N LEU A 146 -2.29 -6.73 5.25
CA LEU A 146 -3.51 -6.42 5.98
C LEU A 146 -4.01 -5.00 5.71
N LEU A 147 -3.13 -4.10 5.27
CA LEU A 147 -3.48 -2.70 4.97
C LEU A 147 -4.36 -2.57 3.71
N ASN A 148 -4.16 -3.45 2.73
CA ASN A 148 -4.91 -3.44 1.47
C ASN A 148 -5.16 -4.87 0.93
N LYS A 149 -6.43 -5.31 1.01
CA LYS A 149 -6.86 -6.64 0.54
C LYS A 149 -6.64 -6.86 -0.96
N ARG A 150 -6.71 -5.81 -1.80
CA ARG A 150 -6.50 -5.94 -3.25
C ARG A 150 -5.04 -6.26 -3.57
N ILE A 151 -4.10 -5.59 -2.89
CA ILE A 151 -2.67 -5.91 -3.00
C ILE A 151 -2.41 -7.35 -2.54
N ARG A 152 -2.98 -7.75 -1.40
CA ARG A 152 -2.88 -9.13 -0.89
C ARG A 152 -3.33 -10.14 -1.94
N ASN A 153 -4.52 -9.97 -2.49
CA ASN A 153 -5.10 -10.90 -3.45
C ASN A 153 -4.28 -10.92 -4.75
N TYR A 154 -3.93 -9.75 -5.29
CA TYR A 154 -3.13 -9.64 -6.51
C TYR A 154 -1.78 -10.36 -6.37
N ILE A 155 -1.06 -10.16 -5.27
CA ILE A 155 0.22 -10.85 -5.02
C ILE A 155 0.02 -12.37 -4.93
N CYS A 156 -0.97 -12.83 -4.14
CA CYS A 156 -1.23 -14.26 -3.97
C CYS A 156 -1.60 -14.94 -5.30
N ASP A 157 -2.42 -14.28 -6.13
CA ASP A 157 -2.88 -14.81 -7.41
C ASP A 157 -1.76 -14.82 -8.45
N THR A 158 -1.03 -13.71 -8.59
CA THR A 158 0.06 -13.54 -9.58
C THR A 158 1.20 -14.54 -9.34
N PHE A 159 1.63 -14.70 -8.08
CA PHE A 159 2.74 -15.60 -7.72
C PHE A 159 2.26 -17.00 -7.30
N LYS A 160 0.97 -17.31 -7.50
CA LYS A 160 0.33 -18.62 -7.19
C LYS A 160 0.63 -19.12 -5.77
N CYS A 161 0.73 -18.19 -4.82
CA CYS A 161 1.10 -18.47 -3.44
C CYS A 161 -0.11 -18.29 -2.52
N LYS A 162 -0.52 -19.36 -1.85
CA LYS A 162 -1.64 -19.32 -0.89
C LYS A 162 -1.26 -18.81 0.51
N LYS A 163 0.03 -18.61 0.78
CA LYS A 163 0.56 -18.30 2.11
C LYS A 163 1.58 -17.17 2.04
N LEU A 164 1.41 -16.19 2.93
CA LEU A 164 2.42 -15.18 3.24
C LEU A 164 3.30 -15.67 4.40
N PRO A 165 4.50 -15.12 4.61
CA PRO A 165 5.11 -14.05 3.82
C PRO A 165 5.70 -14.53 2.49
N ILE A 166 5.82 -13.59 1.55
CA ILE A 166 6.48 -13.75 0.25
C ILE A 166 7.70 -12.82 0.20
N ILE A 167 8.79 -13.31 -0.39
CA ILE A 167 10.08 -12.64 -0.42
C ILE A 167 10.47 -12.32 -1.86
N PHE A 168 10.83 -11.06 -2.07
CA PHE A 168 11.46 -10.57 -3.29
C PHE A 168 12.88 -10.09 -2.98
N ILE A 169 13.80 -10.37 -3.89
CA ILE A 169 15.18 -9.86 -3.83
C ILE A 169 15.51 -9.28 -5.21
N ASP A 170 15.87 -8.00 -5.24
CA ASP A 170 16.15 -7.20 -6.45
C ASP A 170 15.04 -7.28 -7.50
N GLY A 171 13.79 -7.25 -7.03
CA GLY A 171 12.60 -7.38 -7.87
C GLY A 171 12.23 -8.82 -8.25
N ASP A 172 13.11 -9.79 -8.07
CA ASP A 172 12.87 -11.19 -8.38
C ASP A 172 12.13 -11.92 -7.26
N PHE A 173 11.14 -12.73 -7.63
CA PHE A 173 10.41 -13.58 -6.70
C PHE A 173 11.28 -14.75 -6.23
N ILE A 174 11.56 -14.79 -4.92
CA ILE A 174 12.37 -15.85 -4.31
C ILE A 174 11.51 -17.01 -3.81
N GLY A 175 10.34 -16.70 -3.23
CA GLY A 175 9.42 -17.72 -2.72
C GLY A 175 8.72 -17.33 -1.43
N THR A 176 8.10 -18.33 -0.80
CA THR A 176 7.50 -18.21 0.54
C THR A 176 8.57 -18.37 1.62
N LEU A 177 8.18 -18.17 2.89
CA LEU A 177 9.02 -18.45 4.06
C LEU A 177 9.67 -19.85 4.01
N GLU A 178 8.91 -20.88 3.64
CA GLU A 178 9.39 -22.26 3.60
C GLU A 178 10.51 -22.44 2.56
N VAL A 179 10.30 -21.94 1.35
CA VAL A 179 11.33 -21.97 0.28
C VAL A 179 12.58 -21.22 0.73
N PHE A 180 12.40 -20.06 1.36
CA PHE A 180 13.51 -19.27 1.85
C PHE A 180 14.29 -19.97 2.97
N GLN A 181 13.61 -20.64 3.90
CA GLN A 181 14.26 -21.47 4.91
C GLN A 181 15.10 -22.58 4.29
N GLU A 182 14.61 -23.24 3.24
CA GLU A 182 15.38 -24.25 2.51
C GLU A 182 16.62 -23.64 1.85
N LEU A 183 16.51 -22.46 1.23
CA LEU A 183 17.65 -21.75 0.61
C LEU A 183 18.71 -21.36 1.64
N VAL A 184 18.30 -20.94 2.85
CA VAL A 184 19.20 -20.64 3.97
C VAL A 184 19.91 -21.90 4.44
N VAL A 185 19.19 -23.00 4.66
CA VAL A 185 19.77 -24.30 5.08
C VAL A 185 20.77 -24.81 4.05
N GLN A 186 20.47 -24.64 2.76
CA GLN A 186 21.34 -25.04 1.65
C GLN A 186 22.49 -24.07 1.38
N LYS A 187 22.59 -22.94 2.11
CA LYS A 187 23.55 -21.83 1.87
C LYS A 187 23.51 -21.26 0.44
N LYS A 188 22.40 -21.45 -0.28
CA LYS A 188 22.19 -20.88 -1.63
C LYS A 188 21.82 -19.40 -1.57
N ILE A 189 21.25 -18.96 -0.45
CA ILE A 189 20.86 -17.55 -0.29
C ILE A 189 22.08 -16.61 -0.30
N ASP A 190 23.22 -17.06 0.23
CA ASP A 190 24.45 -16.26 0.26
C ASP A 190 24.94 -15.97 -1.17
N GLN A 191 24.77 -16.91 -2.09
CA GLN A 191 25.11 -16.70 -3.51
C GLN A 191 24.23 -15.60 -4.11
N ILE A 192 22.91 -15.67 -3.88
CA ILE A 192 21.97 -14.64 -4.34
C ILE A 192 22.35 -13.27 -3.77
N LEU A 193 22.59 -13.19 -2.46
CA LEU A 193 22.90 -11.93 -1.78
C LEU A 193 24.29 -11.35 -2.12
N ASN A 194 25.26 -12.19 -2.51
CA ASN A 194 26.60 -11.72 -2.90
C ASN A 194 26.66 -11.15 -4.32
N HIS A 195 25.63 -11.41 -5.14
CA HIS A 195 25.51 -10.85 -6.48
C HIS A 195 24.74 -9.52 -6.54
N LEU A 196 24.34 -9.00 -5.37
CA LEU A 196 23.66 -7.71 -5.17
C LEU A 196 24.65 -6.65 -4.69
#